data_AF-A0A6C0JJ65-F1
#
_entry.id   AF-A0A6C0JJ65-F1
#
_cell.length_a   1.000
_cell.length_b   1.000
_cell.length_c   1.000
_cell.angle_alpha   90.00
_cell.angle_beta   90.00
_cell.angle_gamma   90.00
#
_symmetry.space_group_name_H-M   'P 1'
#
loop_
_entity.id
_entity.type
_entity.pdbx_description
1 polymer ?
#
loop_
_entity_poly.entity_id
_entity_poly.type
_entity_poly.pdbx_seq_one_letter_code
_entity_poly.pdbx_strand_id
1 'polypeptide(L)'
;MAFCVSKMNSKLIFKDLGGYETRNPSTFWCIQKADEKYNWNDFNEIKIDTNDNYNGEGCSYIKNNYENLVPDFVFHSWPEVGINDYEKFVKEIDNAGLNNYQINKVGWIGNKNTNITRKKLLEIGDKNKDLFDIFDMTWTKSGNTFLNASKYIYTPDLVKKYSILIDIEGAGPYSARLKTLLWSHRPLLLVDRPGKEFFFEFLKEWEHYIPVKRDLSDLIEKTKWCLDNYDKALIIAENAFQFSKLYLTREACYDQWNNIICNNNL
;
A
#
# COMPACT_ATOMS: atom_id res chain seq x y z
N MET A 1 11.88 -10.13 -10.94
CA MET A 1 12.52 -9.91 -9.63
C MET A 1 11.83 -10.80 -8.60
N ALA A 2 12.59 -11.63 -7.92
CA ALA A 2 12.06 -12.67 -7.06
C ALA A 2 13.15 -13.16 -6.09
N PHE A 3 12.76 -14.03 -5.17
CA PHE A 3 13.67 -14.85 -4.39
C PHE A 3 13.00 -16.18 -4.07
N CYS A 4 13.79 -17.15 -3.63
CA CYS A 4 13.28 -18.35 -3.00
C CYS A 4 13.61 -18.38 -1.52
N VAL A 5 12.75 -19.00 -0.71
CA VAL A 5 13.00 -19.25 0.71
C VAL A 5 12.64 -20.70 1.05
N SER A 6 13.46 -21.32 1.89
CA SER A 6 13.22 -22.65 2.49
C SER A 6 13.68 -22.63 3.95
N LYS A 7 13.32 -23.65 4.73
CA LYS A 7 13.91 -23.88 6.05
C LYS A 7 14.45 -25.30 6.13
N MET A 8 15.74 -25.43 6.45
CA MET A 8 16.43 -26.72 6.56
C MET A 8 17.33 -26.72 7.80
N ASN A 9 17.27 -27.78 8.60
CA ASN A 9 17.98 -27.91 9.87
C ASN A 9 17.69 -26.71 10.80
N SER A 10 16.41 -26.31 10.86
CA SER A 10 15.92 -25.17 11.65
C SER A 10 16.51 -23.81 11.27
N LYS A 11 17.04 -23.65 10.05
CA LYS A 11 17.58 -22.38 9.54
C LYS A 11 16.90 -21.97 8.25
N LEU A 12 16.42 -20.73 8.21
CA LEU A 12 15.92 -20.11 6.98
C LEU A 12 17.06 -19.92 5.98
N ILE A 13 16.81 -20.25 4.72
CA ILE A 13 17.75 -20.12 3.61
C ILE A 13 17.07 -19.32 2.52
N PHE A 14 17.67 -18.17 2.18
CA PHE A 14 17.19 -17.29 1.12
C PHE A 14 18.10 -17.39 -0.10
N LYS A 15 17.49 -17.56 -1.27
CA LYS A 15 18.16 -17.48 -2.58
C LYS A 15 17.64 -16.26 -3.31
N ASP A 16 18.38 -15.15 -3.25
CA ASP A 16 18.02 -13.92 -3.94
C ASP A 16 18.22 -14.06 -5.45
N LEU A 17 17.15 -13.86 -6.23
CA LEU A 17 17.16 -13.94 -7.70
C LEU A 17 17.12 -12.55 -8.35
N GLY A 18 17.47 -11.52 -7.58
CA GLY A 18 17.44 -10.12 -8.00
C GLY A 18 16.15 -9.42 -7.58
N GLY A 19 16.32 -8.24 -7.01
CA GLY A 19 15.25 -7.40 -6.47
C GLY A 19 15.29 -5.98 -7.05
N TYR A 20 14.16 -5.30 -6.96
CA TYR A 20 14.12 -3.86 -7.12
C TYR A 20 14.48 -3.26 -5.77
N GLU A 21 15.49 -2.40 -5.69
CA GLU A 21 15.75 -1.60 -4.49
C GLU A 21 15.89 -2.50 -3.23
N THR A 22 15.47 -2.04 -2.05
CA THR A 22 15.49 -2.81 -0.79
C THR A 22 14.35 -3.83 -0.63
N ARG A 23 13.53 -4.08 -1.66
CA ARG A 23 12.32 -4.91 -1.52
C ARG A 23 12.59 -6.34 -1.02
N ASN A 24 13.58 -7.02 -1.61
CA ASN A 24 13.92 -8.39 -1.21
C ASN A 24 14.45 -8.42 0.24
N PRO A 25 15.49 -7.62 0.63
CA PRO A 25 15.93 -7.53 2.02
C PRO A 25 14.82 -7.21 3.03
N SER A 26 13.91 -6.28 2.69
CA SER A 26 12.78 -5.94 3.55
C SER A 26 11.80 -7.10 3.72
N THR A 27 11.58 -7.88 2.67
CA THR A 27 10.74 -9.08 2.74
C THR A 27 11.42 -10.19 3.55
N PHE A 28 12.74 -10.37 3.42
CA PHE A 28 13.49 -11.35 4.21
C PHE A 28 13.36 -11.08 5.70
N TRP A 29 13.49 -9.81 6.09
CA TRP A 29 13.33 -9.39 7.47
C TRP A 29 11.95 -9.75 8.03
N CYS A 30 10.88 -9.51 7.26
CA CYS A 30 9.52 -9.87 7.67
C CYS A 30 9.38 -11.39 7.89
N ILE A 31 9.92 -12.20 6.98
CA ILE A 31 9.88 -13.67 7.07
C ILE A 31 10.68 -14.15 8.27
N GLN A 32 11.86 -13.60 8.52
CA GLN A 32 12.69 -13.94 9.68
C GLN A 32 11.96 -13.62 11.00
N LYS A 33 11.31 -12.46 11.08
CA LYS A 33 10.54 -12.07 12.27
C LYS A 33 9.31 -12.95 12.49
N ALA A 34 8.63 -13.32 11.41
CA ALA A 34 7.53 -14.28 11.49
C ALA A 34 8.04 -15.66 11.97
N ASP A 35 9.17 -16.15 11.47
CA ASP A 35 9.77 -17.41 11.93
C ASP A 35 10.25 -17.35 13.39
N GLU A 36 10.81 -16.22 13.84
CA GLU A 36 11.14 -16.01 15.25
C GLU A 36 9.91 -16.12 16.16
N LYS A 37 8.76 -15.59 15.70
CA LYS A 37 7.48 -15.63 16.44
C LYS A 37 6.85 -17.02 16.44
N TYR A 38 6.80 -17.67 15.29
CA TYR A 38 6.04 -18.91 15.08
C TYR A 38 6.87 -20.18 15.17
N ASN A 39 8.20 -20.06 15.07
CA ASN A 39 9.16 -21.15 15.08
C ASN A 39 8.76 -22.28 14.12
N TRP A 40 8.72 -21.99 12.82
CA TRP A 40 8.24 -22.94 11.82
C TRP A 40 9.09 -24.21 11.77
N ASN A 41 8.47 -25.33 11.42
CA ASN A 41 9.20 -26.53 11.04
C ASN A 41 9.97 -26.31 9.72
N ASP A 42 10.89 -27.22 9.42
CA ASP A 42 11.55 -27.25 8.11
C ASP A 42 10.51 -27.36 6.98
N PHE A 43 10.75 -26.62 5.89
CA PHE A 43 9.83 -26.53 4.76
C PHE A 43 10.57 -26.44 3.43
N ASN A 44 9.93 -26.97 2.39
CA ASN A 44 10.45 -26.99 1.02
C ASN A 44 10.53 -25.59 0.43
N GLU A 45 11.35 -25.43 -0.60
CA GLU A 45 11.54 -24.14 -1.27
C GLU A 45 10.20 -23.58 -1.81
N ILE A 46 9.91 -22.33 -1.44
CA ILE A 46 8.85 -21.52 -2.04
C ILE A 46 9.44 -20.31 -2.76
N LYS A 47 8.85 -19.95 -3.89
CA LYS A 47 9.27 -18.80 -4.70
C LYS A 47 8.35 -17.60 -4.44
N ILE A 48 8.96 -16.44 -4.22
CA ILE A 48 8.27 -15.18 -3.95
C ILE A 48 8.60 -14.17 -5.06
N ASP A 49 7.58 -13.73 -5.80
CA ASP A 49 7.66 -12.67 -6.81
C ASP A 49 7.47 -11.29 -6.15
N THR A 50 8.47 -10.42 -6.31
CA THR A 50 8.47 -9.06 -5.75
C THR A 50 8.24 -7.94 -6.78
N ASN A 51 7.79 -8.28 -7.99
CA ASN A 51 7.41 -7.31 -9.02
C ASN A 51 6.00 -6.75 -8.80
N ASP A 52 5.77 -5.53 -9.30
CA ASP A 52 4.45 -4.89 -9.22
C ASP A 52 3.40 -5.56 -10.14
N ASN A 53 3.81 -6.52 -10.98
CA ASN A 53 2.95 -7.38 -11.79
C ASN A 53 3.32 -8.84 -11.53
N TYR A 54 2.32 -9.67 -11.23
CA TYR A 54 2.52 -11.10 -11.06
C TYR A 54 2.87 -11.79 -12.37
N ASN A 55 3.95 -12.59 -12.37
CA ASN A 55 4.42 -13.27 -13.57
C ASN A 55 3.88 -14.71 -13.72
N GLY A 56 2.93 -15.15 -12.89
CA GLY A 56 2.29 -16.46 -13.03
C GLY A 56 2.93 -17.61 -12.24
N GLU A 57 3.99 -17.36 -11.47
CA GLU A 57 4.71 -18.39 -10.72
C GLU A 57 4.88 -18.00 -9.24
N GLY A 58 4.62 -18.96 -8.34
CA GLY A 58 4.88 -18.81 -6.90
C GLY A 58 3.92 -17.86 -6.18
N CYS A 59 4.35 -17.39 -5.01
CA CYS A 59 3.63 -16.39 -4.21
C CYS A 59 3.95 -14.97 -4.71
N SER A 60 3.06 -14.02 -4.47
CA SER A 60 3.30 -12.60 -4.77
C SER A 60 2.47 -11.72 -3.84
N TYR A 61 2.85 -10.45 -3.67
CA TYR A 61 2.05 -9.53 -2.86
C TYR A 61 0.85 -8.94 -3.61
N ILE A 62 0.78 -9.14 -4.93
CA ILE A 62 -0.30 -8.59 -5.75
C ILE A 62 -0.72 -9.60 -6.82
N LYS A 63 -2.00 -10.01 -6.82
CA LYS A 63 -2.57 -10.95 -7.80
C LYS A 63 -4.02 -10.57 -8.12
N ASN A 64 -4.60 -11.15 -9.18
CA ASN A 64 -6.02 -10.98 -9.50
C ASN A 64 -6.95 -11.95 -8.74
N ASN A 65 -6.39 -12.77 -7.87
CA ASN A 65 -7.10 -13.70 -6.99
C ASN A 65 -6.44 -13.68 -5.59
N TYR A 66 -7.03 -14.38 -4.63
CA TYR A 66 -6.55 -14.40 -3.23
C TYR A 66 -5.57 -15.54 -2.90
N GLU A 67 -5.17 -16.33 -3.90
CA GLU A 67 -4.32 -17.49 -3.68
C GLU A 67 -2.85 -17.09 -3.54
N ASN A 68 -2.16 -17.61 -2.52
CA ASN A 68 -0.71 -17.41 -2.33
C ASN A 68 -0.29 -15.93 -2.31
N LEU A 69 -1.15 -15.06 -1.75
CA LEU A 69 -0.84 -13.67 -1.50
C LEU A 69 0.03 -13.52 -0.25
N VAL A 70 1.20 -12.91 -0.40
CA VAL A 70 2.11 -12.62 0.72
C VAL A 70 2.07 -11.13 1.08
N PRO A 71 2.45 -10.75 2.31
CA PRO A 71 2.71 -9.35 2.63
C PRO A 71 3.86 -8.82 1.77
N ASP A 72 3.81 -7.53 1.42
CA ASP A 72 4.91 -6.88 0.70
C ASP A 72 5.99 -6.35 1.66
N PHE A 73 7.06 -5.86 1.05
CA PHE A 73 8.24 -5.33 1.71
C PHE A 73 7.97 -4.09 2.59
N VAL A 74 6.88 -3.34 2.32
CA VAL A 74 6.56 -2.09 3.01
C VAL A 74 6.33 -2.31 4.50
N PHE A 75 5.88 -3.50 4.93
CA PHE A 75 5.68 -3.84 6.34
C PHE A 75 6.98 -3.85 7.18
N HIS A 76 8.15 -3.92 6.54
CA HIS A 76 9.42 -3.55 7.18
C HIS A 76 9.76 -2.09 6.90
N SER A 77 10.21 -1.82 5.68
CA SER A 77 10.74 -0.53 5.22
C SER A 77 10.86 -0.50 3.68
N TRP A 78 10.82 0.72 3.14
CA TRP A 78 11.23 1.05 1.78
C TRP A 78 11.92 2.43 1.79
N PRO A 79 13.20 2.51 2.22
CA PRO A 79 13.92 3.76 2.42
C PRO A 79 14.03 4.61 1.15
N GLU A 80 14.07 3.99 -0.02
CA GLU A 80 14.12 4.63 -1.34
C GLU A 80 13.04 5.72 -1.52
N VAL A 81 11.86 5.50 -0.94
CA VAL A 81 10.72 6.44 -0.99
C VAL A 81 10.44 7.12 0.34
N GLY A 82 11.38 7.05 1.29
CA GLY A 82 11.30 7.70 2.60
C GLY A 82 10.57 6.90 3.68
N ILE A 83 10.26 5.62 3.46
CA ILE A 83 9.63 4.75 4.48
C ILE A 83 10.74 3.97 5.19
N ASN A 84 11.36 4.55 6.21
CA ASN A 84 12.48 3.89 6.90
C ASN A 84 12.02 2.79 7.88
N ASP A 85 10.81 2.92 8.42
CA ASP A 85 10.21 1.97 9.35
C ASP A 85 8.69 2.08 9.25
N TYR A 86 8.03 0.97 8.89
CA TYR A 86 6.58 0.94 8.70
C TYR A 86 5.78 1.44 9.91
N GLU A 87 6.08 0.94 11.10
CA GLU A 87 5.31 1.24 12.30
C GLU A 87 5.44 2.71 12.72
N LYS A 88 6.66 3.26 12.65
CA LYS A 88 6.87 4.70 12.85
C LYS A 88 6.13 5.51 11.79
N PHE A 89 6.19 5.08 10.53
CA PHE A 89 5.56 5.79 9.43
C PHE A 89 4.03 5.84 9.56
N VAL A 90 3.36 4.71 9.85
CA VAL A 90 1.90 4.70 10.04
C VAL A 90 1.48 5.40 11.32
N LYS A 91 2.31 5.39 12.38
CA LYS A 91 2.07 6.18 13.59
C LYS A 91 2.14 7.68 13.34
N GLU A 92 3.03 8.14 12.46
CA GLU A 92 3.05 9.55 12.05
C GLU A 92 1.82 9.93 11.22
N ILE A 93 1.30 9.00 10.40
CA ILE A 93 0.07 9.17 9.62
C ILE A 93 -1.16 9.24 10.54
N ASP A 94 -1.27 8.33 11.51
CA ASP A 94 -2.30 8.33 12.57
C ASP A 94 -2.31 9.69 13.29
N ASN A 95 -1.16 10.08 13.87
CA ASN A 95 -1.04 11.36 14.57
C ASN A 95 -1.38 12.57 13.69
N ALA A 96 -1.03 12.54 12.39
CA ALA A 96 -1.41 13.57 11.44
C ALA A 96 -2.93 13.63 11.22
N GLY A 97 -3.59 12.48 11.16
CA GLY A 97 -5.02 12.31 10.94
C GLY A 97 -5.90 12.87 12.06
N LEU A 98 -5.43 12.75 13.31
CA LEU A 98 -6.12 13.24 14.51
C LEU A 98 -6.19 14.78 14.58
N ASN A 99 -5.41 15.49 13.77
CA ASN A 99 -5.44 16.94 13.69
C ASN A 99 -6.44 17.43 12.63
N ASN A 100 -6.91 18.68 12.76
CA ASN A 100 -7.72 19.30 11.72
C ASN A 100 -6.95 19.40 10.39
N TYR A 101 -7.65 19.17 9.28
CA TYR A 101 -7.08 19.40 7.95
C TYR A 101 -6.96 20.89 7.65
N GLN A 102 -6.06 21.25 6.74
CA GLN A 102 -5.86 22.66 6.32
C GLN A 102 -6.76 23.05 5.14
N ILE A 103 -7.05 22.12 4.24
CA ILE A 103 -7.76 22.33 2.99
C ILE A 103 -8.84 21.28 2.84
N ASN A 104 -10.10 21.71 2.62
CA ASN A 104 -11.22 20.82 2.40
C ASN A 104 -11.31 20.37 0.92
N LYS A 105 -10.35 19.55 0.48
CA LYS A 105 -10.24 19.03 -0.90
C LYS A 105 -9.66 17.62 -0.89
N VAL A 106 -9.72 16.98 -2.05
CA VAL A 106 -8.98 15.75 -2.33
C VAL A 106 -7.51 16.07 -2.60
N GLY A 107 -6.60 15.45 -1.85
CA GLY A 107 -5.15 15.56 -2.03
C GLY A 107 -4.53 14.29 -2.63
N TRP A 108 -3.62 14.46 -3.59
CA TRP A 108 -2.80 13.36 -4.12
C TRP A 108 -1.44 13.82 -4.64
N ILE A 109 -0.44 12.96 -4.51
CA ILE A 109 0.83 13.09 -5.22
C ILE A 109 1.33 11.74 -5.69
N GLY A 110 1.80 11.68 -6.93
CA GLY A 110 2.39 10.46 -7.50
C GLY A 110 2.86 10.64 -8.93
N ASN A 111 3.58 9.63 -9.41
CA ASN A 111 4.16 9.68 -10.76
C ASN A 111 3.12 9.32 -11.82
N LYS A 112 2.72 10.31 -12.62
CA LYS A 112 1.70 10.11 -13.66
C LYS A 112 2.13 9.13 -14.76
N ASN A 113 3.44 8.92 -14.95
CA ASN A 113 3.94 8.04 -16.00
C ASN A 113 3.88 6.56 -15.63
N THR A 114 3.53 6.24 -14.38
CA THR A 114 3.41 4.84 -13.92
C THR A 114 2.09 4.18 -14.32
N ASN A 115 1.03 4.96 -14.59
CA ASN A 115 -0.27 4.43 -15.00
C ASN A 115 -1.06 5.47 -15.82
N ILE A 116 -1.75 5.06 -16.89
CA ILE A 116 -2.56 5.97 -17.71
C ILE A 116 -3.69 6.63 -16.90
N THR A 117 -4.27 5.93 -15.94
CA THR A 117 -5.34 6.45 -15.09
C THR A 117 -4.83 7.56 -14.16
N ARG A 118 -3.54 7.56 -13.78
CA ARG A 118 -2.91 8.68 -13.05
C ARG A 118 -2.78 9.94 -13.91
N LYS A 119 -2.57 9.81 -15.23
CA LYS A 119 -2.60 10.96 -16.15
C LYS A 119 -4.01 11.55 -16.23
N LYS A 120 -5.03 10.70 -16.35
CA LYS A 120 -6.44 11.13 -16.30
C LYS A 120 -6.80 11.82 -14.98
N LEU A 121 -6.34 11.27 -13.85
CA LEU A 121 -6.54 11.90 -12.53
C LEU A 121 -5.96 13.32 -12.48
N LEU A 122 -4.75 13.52 -13.03
CA LEU A 122 -4.14 14.83 -13.12
C LEU A 122 -4.97 15.79 -13.99
N GLU A 123 -5.42 15.34 -15.16
CA GLU A 123 -6.28 16.15 -16.05
C GLU A 123 -7.62 16.52 -15.40
N ILE A 124 -8.25 15.60 -14.67
CA ILE A 124 -9.48 15.87 -13.90
C ILE A 124 -9.19 16.90 -12.80
N GLY A 125 -8.09 16.72 -12.06
CA GLY A 125 -7.69 17.64 -11.00
C GLY A 125 -7.42 19.06 -11.51
N ASP A 126 -6.70 19.19 -12.64
CA ASP A 126 -6.39 20.48 -13.25
C ASP A 126 -7.63 21.25 -13.72
N LYS A 127 -8.69 20.53 -14.14
CA LYS A 127 -9.98 21.10 -14.56
C LYS A 127 -10.92 21.40 -13.39
N ASN A 128 -10.69 20.84 -12.21
CA ASN A 128 -11.58 20.93 -11.04
C ASN A 128 -10.80 21.32 -9.77
N LYS A 129 -10.03 22.41 -9.86
CA LYS A 129 -9.13 22.87 -8.79
C LYS A 129 -9.84 23.31 -7.52
N ASP A 130 -11.15 23.54 -7.57
CA ASP A 130 -11.98 23.75 -6.40
C ASP A 130 -12.12 22.48 -5.55
N LEU A 131 -12.10 21.30 -6.18
CA LEU A 131 -12.29 20.00 -5.53
C LEU A 131 -10.98 19.23 -5.27
N PHE A 132 -9.97 19.42 -6.11
CA PHE A 132 -8.76 18.58 -6.10
C PHE A 132 -7.47 19.40 -6.11
N ASP A 133 -6.49 18.91 -5.37
CA ASP A 133 -5.08 19.28 -5.49
C ASP A 133 -4.28 18.00 -5.82
N ILE A 134 -4.06 17.76 -7.11
CA ILE A 134 -3.36 16.58 -7.64
C ILE A 134 -1.98 17.01 -8.15
N PHE A 135 -0.92 16.37 -7.66
CA PHE A 135 0.45 16.71 -8.04
C PHE A 135 1.15 15.57 -8.77
N ASP A 136 1.74 15.89 -9.91
CA ASP A 136 2.70 15.01 -10.58
C ASP A 136 4.06 15.04 -9.85
N MET A 137 4.76 13.93 -9.92
CA MET A 137 6.16 13.83 -9.50
C MET A 137 6.89 12.77 -10.30
N THR A 138 8.20 12.76 -10.21
CA THR A 138 9.05 11.73 -10.82
C THR A 138 10.13 11.32 -9.84
N TRP A 139 10.48 10.04 -9.87
CA TRP A 139 11.62 9.49 -9.16
C TRP A 139 12.79 9.35 -10.12
N THR A 140 13.98 9.74 -9.68
CA THR A 140 15.23 9.45 -10.37
C THR A 140 16.21 8.81 -9.41
N LYS A 141 17.09 7.95 -9.95
CA LYS A 141 18.15 7.34 -9.17
C LYS A 141 19.01 8.43 -8.54
N SER A 142 19.32 8.28 -7.27
CA SER A 142 20.42 9.00 -6.64
C SER A 142 21.63 8.06 -6.55
N GLY A 143 22.81 8.60 -6.22
CA GLY A 143 23.99 7.78 -5.91
C GLY A 143 23.90 7.07 -4.54
N ASN A 144 22.81 7.26 -3.80
CA ASN A 144 22.56 6.74 -2.45
C ASN A 144 21.29 5.88 -2.44
N THR A 145 20.94 5.32 -1.27
CA THR A 145 19.70 4.53 -1.08
C THR A 145 18.43 5.33 -1.34
N PHE A 146 18.36 6.62 -1.00
CA PHE A 146 17.15 7.44 -1.21
C PHE A 146 17.01 7.85 -2.68
N LEU A 147 15.81 7.79 -3.26
CA LEU A 147 15.57 8.34 -4.60
C LEU A 147 15.44 9.86 -4.57
N ASN A 148 15.80 10.52 -5.67
CA ASN A 148 15.51 11.93 -5.86
C ASN A 148 14.08 12.10 -6.39
N ALA A 149 13.34 13.09 -5.88
CA ALA A 149 11.99 13.44 -6.31
C ALA A 149 11.96 14.83 -6.94
N SER A 150 11.30 14.99 -8.10
CA SER A 150 11.04 16.32 -8.67
C SER A 150 10.08 17.16 -7.82
N LYS A 151 9.18 16.48 -7.09
CA LYS A 151 8.35 17.03 -6.04
C LYS A 151 8.09 15.95 -5.01
N TYR A 152 8.26 16.27 -3.74
CA TYR A 152 7.99 15.34 -2.65
C TYR A 152 7.03 15.99 -1.66
N ILE A 153 5.97 15.26 -1.32
CA ILE A 153 5.09 15.60 -0.20
C ILE A 153 5.08 14.36 0.68
N TYR A 154 5.58 14.50 1.89
CA TYR A 154 5.59 13.43 2.87
C TYR A 154 4.15 13.06 3.25
N THR A 155 3.85 11.76 3.38
CA THR A 155 2.45 11.31 3.53
C THR A 155 1.77 11.88 4.77
N PRO A 156 2.39 11.92 5.97
CA PRO A 156 1.83 12.66 7.12
C PRO A 156 1.51 14.13 6.82
N ASP A 157 2.33 14.83 6.02
CA ASP A 157 2.04 16.22 5.65
C ASP A 157 0.88 16.32 4.66
N LEU A 158 0.73 15.35 3.75
CA LEU A 158 -0.44 15.25 2.88
C LEU A 158 -1.73 15.06 3.71
N VAL A 159 -1.68 14.21 4.73
CA VAL A 159 -2.79 13.92 5.66
C VAL A 159 -3.17 15.12 6.53
N LYS A 160 -2.19 15.88 7.01
CA LYS A 160 -2.42 17.17 7.70
C LYS A 160 -3.06 18.20 6.76
N LYS A 161 -2.68 18.18 5.49
CA LYS A 161 -3.08 19.21 4.55
C LYS A 161 -4.51 19.02 4.04
N TYR A 162 -4.91 17.81 3.68
CA TYR A 162 -6.17 17.58 2.96
C TYR A 162 -7.20 16.81 3.77
N SER A 163 -8.49 17.18 3.61
CA SER A 163 -9.61 16.49 4.24
C SER A 163 -9.90 15.13 3.64
N ILE A 164 -9.69 14.95 2.33
CA ILE A 164 -9.97 13.71 1.60
C ILE A 164 -8.69 13.26 0.88
N LEU A 165 -8.43 11.97 0.86
CA LEU A 165 -7.30 11.37 0.13
C LEU A 165 -7.83 10.46 -0.98
N ILE A 166 -7.01 10.24 -2.01
CA ILE A 166 -7.30 9.26 -3.06
C ILE A 166 -6.12 8.31 -3.23
N ASP A 167 -6.39 7.03 -3.45
CA ASP A 167 -5.38 6.08 -3.89
C ASP A 167 -5.73 5.47 -5.24
N ILE A 168 -4.70 5.29 -6.06
CA ILE A 168 -4.76 4.79 -7.43
C ILE A 168 -3.50 3.95 -7.71
N GLU A 169 -3.67 2.81 -8.38
CA GLU A 169 -2.56 1.94 -8.78
C GLU A 169 -1.50 2.66 -9.61
N GLY A 170 -0.25 2.21 -9.49
CA GLY A 170 0.91 2.72 -10.21
C GLY A 170 1.32 1.81 -11.35
N ALA A 171 2.62 1.48 -11.39
CA ALA A 171 3.11 0.47 -12.30
C ALA A 171 2.48 -0.86 -11.90
N GLY A 172 1.83 -1.55 -12.84
CA GLY A 172 0.98 -2.70 -12.51
C GLY A 172 -0.23 -2.32 -11.62
N PRO A 173 -0.92 -3.30 -11.04
CA PRO A 173 -2.10 -3.03 -10.21
C PRO A 173 -1.80 -2.65 -8.74
N TYR A 174 -0.54 -2.33 -8.42
CA TYR A 174 -0.06 -2.09 -7.06
C TYR A 174 0.07 -0.60 -6.70
N SER A 175 -0.15 -0.26 -5.43
CA SER A 175 0.22 1.03 -4.82
C SER A 175 0.65 0.81 -3.38
N ALA A 176 1.91 1.12 -3.06
CA ALA A 176 2.42 1.08 -1.69
C ALA A 176 1.66 2.00 -0.70
N ARG A 177 0.91 2.99 -1.23
CA ARG A 177 0.24 4.00 -0.42
C ARG A 177 -1.04 3.51 0.22
N LEU A 178 -1.76 2.56 -0.39
CA LEU A 178 -3.10 2.17 0.07
C LEU A 178 -3.09 1.79 1.56
N LYS A 179 -2.26 0.81 1.92
CA LYS A 179 -2.16 0.30 3.30
C LYS A 179 -1.68 1.33 4.32
N THR A 180 -1.02 2.41 3.90
CA THR A 180 -0.55 3.45 4.82
C THR A 180 -1.60 4.56 4.96
N LEU A 181 -2.33 4.89 3.89
CA LEU A 181 -3.40 5.89 3.91
C LEU A 181 -4.62 5.47 4.73
N LEU A 182 -4.88 4.16 4.88
CA LEU A 182 -5.97 3.64 5.71
C LEU A 182 -5.79 3.96 7.22
N TRP A 183 -4.58 4.34 7.66
CA TRP A 183 -4.30 4.79 9.03
C TRP A 183 -4.65 6.27 9.29
N SER A 184 -5.06 7.03 8.27
CA SER A 184 -5.02 8.49 8.32
C SER A 184 -6.21 9.20 8.97
N HIS A 185 -7.26 8.48 9.38
CA HIS A 185 -8.56 9.07 9.77
C HIS A 185 -9.18 10.02 8.72
N ARG A 186 -8.70 10.00 7.47
CA ARG A 186 -9.26 10.76 6.35
C ARG A 186 -10.11 9.86 5.46
N PRO A 187 -11.26 10.33 4.96
CA PRO A 187 -11.99 9.66 3.90
C PRO A 187 -11.06 9.32 2.73
N LEU A 188 -11.07 8.06 2.32
CA LEU A 188 -10.24 7.55 1.23
C LEU A 188 -11.12 7.20 0.03
N LEU A 189 -10.90 7.91 -1.07
CA LEU A 189 -11.38 7.51 -2.39
C LEU A 189 -10.45 6.42 -2.93
N LEU A 190 -10.98 5.22 -3.18
CA LEU A 190 -10.17 4.12 -3.72
C LEU A 190 -10.59 3.82 -5.16
N VAL A 191 -9.66 4.04 -6.09
CA VAL A 191 -9.89 3.72 -7.51
C VAL A 191 -9.80 2.21 -7.70
N ASP A 192 -10.84 1.64 -8.31
CA ASP A 192 -10.96 0.22 -8.60
C ASP A 192 -9.78 -0.33 -9.42
N ARG A 193 -9.36 -1.53 -9.05
CA ARG A 193 -8.20 -2.21 -9.62
C ARG A 193 -8.31 -3.73 -9.59
N PRO A 194 -7.74 -4.40 -10.61
CA PRO A 194 -7.79 -5.85 -10.72
C PRO A 194 -6.88 -6.53 -9.69
N GLY A 195 -5.73 -5.94 -9.37
CA GLY A 195 -4.81 -6.54 -8.40
C GLY A 195 -5.29 -6.35 -6.98
N LYS A 196 -5.15 -7.42 -6.20
CA LYS A 196 -5.55 -7.56 -4.81
C LYS A 196 -4.31 -7.93 -4.02
N GLU A 197 -4.13 -7.25 -2.89
CA GLU A 197 -3.17 -7.62 -1.86
C GLU A 197 -3.88 -8.49 -0.81
N PHE A 198 -3.14 -9.16 0.07
CA PHE A 198 -3.71 -10.17 0.99
C PHE A 198 -4.88 -9.63 1.84
N PHE A 199 -4.86 -8.34 2.21
CA PHE A 199 -5.88 -7.71 3.03
C PHE A 199 -7.15 -7.30 2.25
N PHE A 200 -7.14 -7.35 0.91
CA PHE A 200 -8.27 -6.92 0.10
C PHE A 200 -9.51 -7.80 0.27
N GLU A 201 -9.37 -9.04 0.73
CA GLU A 201 -10.51 -9.94 0.99
C GLU A 201 -11.42 -9.35 2.08
N PHE A 202 -10.84 -8.60 3.01
CA PHE A 202 -11.52 -8.01 4.15
C PHE A 202 -11.86 -6.52 3.94
N LEU A 203 -11.30 -5.89 2.90
CA LEU A 203 -11.46 -4.47 2.62
C LEU A 203 -12.75 -4.23 1.79
N LYS A 204 -13.77 -3.63 2.41
CA LYS A 204 -15.10 -3.49 1.82
C LYS A 204 -15.45 -2.04 1.43
N GLU A 205 -16.12 -1.93 0.29
CA GLU A 205 -16.69 -0.69 -0.22
C GLU A 205 -17.73 -0.09 0.74
N TRP A 206 -17.70 1.23 0.91
CA TRP A 206 -18.59 2.00 1.79
C TRP A 206 -18.53 1.64 3.28
N GLU A 207 -17.75 0.63 3.66
CA GLU A 207 -17.41 0.31 5.06
C GLU A 207 -16.05 0.89 5.41
N HIS A 208 -15.02 0.67 4.57
CA HIS A 208 -13.63 1.09 4.81
C HIS A 208 -13.12 2.16 3.83
N TYR A 209 -13.80 2.36 2.70
CA TYR A 209 -13.40 3.35 1.71
C TYR A 209 -14.58 3.76 0.81
N ILE A 210 -14.44 4.87 0.09
CA ILE A 210 -15.39 5.32 -0.91
C ILE A 210 -14.93 4.82 -2.29
N PRO A 211 -15.65 3.89 -2.94
CA PRO A 211 -15.23 3.31 -4.22
C PRO A 211 -15.36 4.34 -5.35
N VAL A 212 -14.34 4.36 -6.22
CA VAL A 212 -14.31 5.12 -7.47
C VAL A 212 -14.08 4.14 -8.62
N LYS A 213 -14.82 4.27 -9.71
CA LYS A 213 -14.65 3.43 -10.90
C LYS A 213 -13.25 3.55 -11.47
N ARG A 214 -12.76 2.45 -12.04
CA ARG A 214 -11.42 2.36 -12.64
C ARG A 214 -11.14 3.40 -13.73
N ASP A 215 -12.18 3.84 -14.43
CA ASP A 215 -12.08 4.87 -15.48
C ASP A 215 -12.21 6.31 -14.97
N LEU A 216 -12.42 6.50 -13.66
CA LEU A 216 -12.65 7.77 -12.96
C LEU A 216 -13.94 8.50 -13.36
N SER A 217 -14.87 7.82 -14.05
CA SER A 217 -16.11 8.44 -14.55
C SER A 217 -17.02 8.99 -13.45
N ASP A 218 -16.94 8.44 -12.23
CA ASP A 218 -17.71 8.87 -11.06
C ASP A 218 -16.87 9.63 -10.02
N LEU A 219 -15.59 9.95 -10.30
CA LEU A 219 -14.70 10.58 -9.32
C LEU A 219 -15.27 11.90 -8.78
N ILE A 220 -15.78 12.78 -9.64
CA ILE A 220 -16.34 14.07 -9.23
C ILE A 220 -17.61 13.88 -8.38
N GLU A 221 -18.46 12.91 -8.74
CA GLU A 221 -19.66 12.57 -7.98
C GLU A 221 -19.28 12.08 -6.57
N LYS A 222 -18.32 11.14 -6.46
CA LYS A 222 -17.87 10.60 -5.17
C LYS A 222 -17.20 11.67 -4.30
N THR A 223 -16.40 12.55 -4.90
CA THR A 223 -15.82 13.69 -4.17
C THR A 223 -16.90 14.61 -3.61
N LYS A 224 -17.90 14.98 -4.41
CA LYS A 224 -19.02 15.83 -3.94
C LYS A 224 -19.80 15.14 -2.83
N TRP A 225 -20.09 13.85 -2.97
CA TRP A 225 -20.74 13.08 -1.90
C TRP A 225 -19.95 13.14 -0.59
N CYS A 226 -18.62 12.98 -0.64
CA CYS A 226 -17.77 13.09 0.55
C CYS A 226 -17.83 14.49 1.19
N LEU A 227 -17.84 15.55 0.39
CA LEU A 227 -17.91 16.93 0.90
C LEU A 227 -19.29 17.25 1.48
N ASP A 228 -20.37 16.83 0.80
CA ASP A 228 -21.75 17.07 1.23
C ASP A 228 -22.17 16.19 2.43
N ASN A 229 -21.47 15.07 2.65
CA ASN A 229 -21.73 14.10 3.73
C ASN A 229 -20.48 13.83 4.57
N TYR A 230 -19.70 14.87 4.87
CA TYR A 230 -18.37 14.70 5.46
C TYR A 230 -18.38 13.90 6.78
N ASP A 231 -19.38 14.09 7.64
CA ASP A 231 -19.52 13.31 8.88
C ASP A 231 -19.70 11.80 8.60
N LYS A 232 -20.43 11.43 7.54
CA LYS A 232 -20.56 10.01 7.14
C LYS A 232 -19.26 9.49 6.54
N ALA A 233 -18.57 10.32 5.76
CA ALA A 233 -17.28 9.97 5.18
C ALA A 233 -16.22 9.75 6.30
N LEU A 234 -16.29 10.50 7.39
CA LEU A 234 -15.44 10.31 8.57
C LEU A 234 -15.72 8.98 9.28
N ILE A 235 -16.97 8.53 9.35
CA ILE A 235 -17.29 7.20 9.90
C ILE A 235 -16.63 6.09 9.07
N ILE A 236 -16.67 6.20 7.74
CA ILE A 236 -15.98 5.26 6.83
C ILE A 236 -14.46 5.31 7.06
N ALA A 237 -13.89 6.51 7.23
CA ALA A 237 -12.48 6.67 7.51
C ALA A 237 -12.06 6.06 8.86
N GLU A 238 -12.90 6.18 9.88
CA GLU A 238 -12.62 5.59 11.19
C GLU A 238 -12.71 4.06 11.14
N ASN A 239 -13.68 3.50 10.42
CA ASN A 239 -13.71 2.06 10.15
C ASN A 239 -12.44 1.60 9.42
N ALA A 240 -11.91 2.39 8.48
CA ALA A 240 -10.64 2.11 7.80
C ALA A 240 -9.45 2.07 8.77
N PHE A 241 -9.43 2.97 9.76
CA PHE A 241 -8.42 2.94 10.82
C PHE A 241 -8.56 1.69 11.70
N GLN A 242 -9.78 1.33 12.11
CA GLN A 242 -10.03 0.10 12.87
C GLN A 242 -9.62 -1.15 12.08
N PHE A 243 -9.94 -1.19 10.78
CA PHE A 243 -9.47 -2.21 9.84
C PHE A 243 -7.94 -2.32 9.83
N SER A 244 -7.25 -1.18 9.78
CA SER A 244 -5.78 -1.14 9.74
C SER A 244 -5.14 -1.75 10.98
N LYS A 245 -5.72 -1.51 12.16
CA LYS A 245 -5.26 -2.13 13.42
C LYS A 245 -5.40 -3.65 13.44
N LEU A 246 -6.33 -4.21 12.66
CA LEU A 246 -6.57 -5.65 12.59
C LEU A 246 -5.71 -6.31 11.50
N TYR A 247 -5.63 -5.73 10.31
CA TYR A 247 -5.11 -6.40 9.12
C TYR A 247 -3.81 -5.81 8.57
N LEU A 248 -3.39 -4.62 9.02
CA LEU A 248 -2.27 -3.88 8.45
C LEU A 248 -1.17 -3.57 9.47
N THR A 249 -1.09 -4.32 10.57
CA THR A 249 0.05 -4.22 11.51
C THR A 249 1.22 -5.10 11.07
N ARG A 250 2.40 -4.94 11.66
CA ARG A 250 3.49 -5.91 11.50
C ARG A 250 3.09 -7.29 11.98
N GLU A 251 2.33 -7.37 13.07
CA GLU A 251 1.79 -8.63 13.55
C GLU A 251 0.89 -9.30 12.51
N ALA A 252 -0.04 -8.57 11.87
CA ALA A 252 -0.87 -9.11 10.79
C ALA A 252 -0.04 -9.58 9.59
N CYS A 253 1.06 -8.88 9.27
CA CYS A 253 2.03 -9.33 8.27
C CYS A 253 2.66 -10.68 8.67
N TYR A 254 3.10 -10.84 9.92
CA TYR A 254 3.68 -12.11 10.40
C TYR A 254 2.65 -13.24 10.39
N ASP A 255 1.41 -12.95 10.78
CA ASP A 255 0.32 -13.92 10.79
C ASP A 255 0.00 -14.40 9.37
N GLN A 256 0.02 -13.51 8.38
CA GLN A 256 -0.15 -13.89 6.99
C GLN A 256 1.03 -14.72 6.47
N TRP A 257 2.27 -14.39 6.83
CA TRP A 257 3.41 -15.26 6.49
C TRP A 257 3.26 -16.65 7.08
N ASN A 258 2.83 -16.75 8.35
CA ASN A 258 2.54 -18.03 8.97
C ASN A 258 1.47 -18.82 8.22
N ASN A 259 0.37 -18.16 7.83
CA ASN A 259 -0.68 -18.80 7.02
C ASN A 259 -0.13 -19.36 5.70
N ILE A 260 0.72 -18.61 5.00
CA ILE A 260 1.32 -19.04 3.73
C ILE A 260 2.25 -20.24 3.94
N ILE A 261 3.13 -20.20 4.95
CA ILE A 261 4.05 -21.31 5.23
C ILE A 261 3.28 -22.56 5.67
N CYS A 262 2.29 -22.44 6.56
CA CYS A 262 1.53 -23.59 7.04
C CYS A 262 0.63 -24.21 5.95
N ASN A 263 0.03 -23.40 5.08
CA ASN A 263 -0.86 -23.89 4.02
C ASN A 263 -0.12 -24.48 2.82
N ASN A 264 1.14 -24.08 2.56
CA ASN A 264 1.97 -24.67 1.49
C ASN A 264 2.77 -25.90 1.96
N ASN A 265 2.65 -26.30 3.23
CA ASN A 265 3.32 -27.46 3.83
C ASN A 265 2.40 -28.68 4.01
N LEU A 266 1.25 -28.70 3.34
CA LEU A 266 0.33 -29.84 3.24
C LEU A 266 0.36 -30.44 1.83
#